data_AF-A0A9X3S8V8-F1
#
_entry.id   AF-A0A9X3S8V8-F1
#
_cell.length_a   1.000
_cell.length_b   1.000
_cell.length_c   1.000
_cell.angle_alpha   90.00
_cell.angle_beta   90.00
_cell.angle_gamma   90.00
#
_symmetry.space_group_name_H-M   'P 1'
#
loop_
_entity.id
_entity.type
_entity.pdbx_description
1 polymer ?
#
loop_
_entity_poly.entity_id
_entity_poly.type
_entity_poly.pdbx_seq_one_letter_code
_entity_poly.pdbx_strand_id
1 'polypeptide(L)' 'MTDDTKTYLIIGAAALVSLVAWLALVVIPAWKSYWRVRDRIVATVLSIYILAAFVLAGTGVGLAALWYFSDRVEL' A
#
# COMPACT_ATOMS: atom_id res chain seq x y z
N MET A 1 22.65 -12.63 8.13
CA MET A 1 21.38 -12.24 7.49
C MET A 1 21.60 -12.26 5.99
N THR A 2 20.89 -13.12 5.26
CA THR A 2 20.95 -13.19 3.79
C THR A 2 20.25 -11.96 3.20
N ASP A 3 20.65 -11.51 2.02
CA ASP A 3 20.09 -10.29 1.42
C ASP A 3 18.59 -10.44 1.08
N ASP A 4 18.16 -11.64 0.70
CA ASP A 4 16.73 -11.96 0.54
C ASP A 4 15.95 -11.74 1.84
N THR A 5 16.51 -12.13 2.98
CA THR A 5 15.86 -11.96 4.29
C THR A 5 15.67 -10.48 4.62
N LYS A 6 16.65 -9.63 4.30
CA LYS A 6 16.52 -8.18 4.53
C LYS A 6 15.44 -7.59 3.62
N THR A 7 15.41 -7.98 2.35
CA THR A 7 14.40 -7.54 1.39
C THR A 7 12.99 -7.90 1.86
N TYR A 8 12.76 -9.16 2.27
CA TYR A 8 11.46 -9.58 2.79
C TYR A 8 11.07 -8.83 4.07
N LEU A 9 12.03 -8.56 4.96
CA LEU A 9 11.78 -7.77 6.18
C LEU A 9 11.34 -6.35 5.84
N ILE A 10 12.03 -5.68 4.92
CA ILE A 10 11.72 -4.30 4.51
C ILE A 10 10.36 -4.23 3.83
N ILE A 11 10.07 -5.14 2.90
CA ILE A 11 8.79 -5.21 2.20
C ILE A 11 7.66 -5.47 3.20
N GLY A 12 7.84 -6.44 4.11
CA GLY A 12 6.86 -6.77 5.14
C GLY A 12 6.59 -5.61 6.09
N ALA A 13 7.65 -4.91 6.55
CA ALA A 13 7.52 -3.75 7.42
C ALA A 13 6.81 -2.58 6.71
N ALA A 14 7.17 -2.28 5.46
CA ALA A 14 6.52 -1.24 4.68
C ALA A 14 5.03 -1.54 4.43
N ALA A 15 4.69 -2.79 4.12
CA ALA A 15 3.31 -3.23 3.97
C ALA A 15 2.52 -3.09 5.27
N LEU A 16 3.12 -3.48 6.40
CA LEU A 16 2.48 -3.37 7.72
C LEU A 16 2.21 -1.91 8.08
N VAL A 17 3.21 -1.02 7.93
CA VAL A 17 3.05 0.42 8.21
C VAL A 17 1.96 1.02 7.33
N SER A 18 1.92 0.67 6.05
CA SER A 18 0.89 1.14 5.12
C SER A 18 -0.51 0.68 5.53
N LEU A 19 -0.65 -0.58 5.96
CA LEU A 19 -1.92 -1.14 6.43
C LEU A 19 -2.40 -0.44 7.70
N VAL A 20 -1.49 -0.21 8.66
CA VAL A 20 -1.79 0.51 9.91
C VAL A 20 -2.21 1.96 9.59
N ALA A 21 -1.51 2.64 8.69
CA ALA A 21 -1.86 3.98 8.26
C ALA A 21 -3.25 4.03 7.61
N TRP A 22 -3.58 3.08 6.73
CA TRP A 22 -4.91 3.00 6.12
C TRP A 22 -6.02 2.75 7.14
N LEU A 23 -5.81 1.86 8.10
CA LEU A 23 -6.77 1.61 9.18
C LEU A 23 -6.98 2.87 10.03
N ALA A 24 -5.90 3.49 10.49
CA ALA A 24 -5.94 4.61 11.42
C ALA A 24 -6.47 5.90 10.79
N LEU A 25 -6.03 6.21 9.56
CA LEU A 25 -6.32 7.48 8.90
C LEU A 25 -7.57 7.45 8.02
N VAL A 26 -8.05 6.26 7.64
CA VAL A 26 -9.18 6.15 6.70
C VAL A 26 -10.34 5.34 7.28
N VAL A 27 -10.08 4.10 7.71
CA VAL A 27 -11.18 3.19 8.16
C VAL A 27 -11.81 3.68 9.46
N ILE A 28 -11.00 3.97 10.48
CA ILE A 28 -11.50 4.46 11.79
C ILE A 28 -12.34 5.75 11.63
N PRO A 29 -11.86 6.82 10.96
CA PRO A 29 -12.65 8.04 10.81
C PRO A 29 -13.90 7.83 9.94
N ALA A 30 -13.83 7.01 8.88
CA ALA A 30 -15.00 6.69 8.07
C ALA A 30 -16.11 6.04 8.93
N TRP A 31 -15.75 5.09 9.80
CA TRP A 31 -16.71 4.41 10.66
C TRP A 31 -17.26 5.29 11.79
N LYS A 32 -16.49 6.26 12.27
CA LYS A 32 -16.94 7.25 13.25
C LYS A 32 -17.90 8.28 12.65
N SER A 33 -17.73 8.65 11.39
CA SER A 33 -18.49 9.72 10.74
C SER A 33 -19.91 9.31 10.32
N TYR A 34 -20.07 8.09 9.78
CA TYR A 34 -21.37 7.67 9.24
C TYR A 34 -22.26 7.02 10.30
N TRP A 35 -23.53 7.44 10.36
CA TRP A 35 -24.54 6.84 11.23
C TRP A 35 -25.10 5.51 10.66
N ARG A 36 -25.21 5.40 9.34
CA ARG A 36 -25.75 4.22 8.65
C ARG A 36 -24.64 3.21 8.33
N VAL A 37 -24.88 1.94 8.66
CA VAL A 37 -23.92 0.85 8.42
C VAL A 37 -23.64 0.65 6.93
N ARG A 38 -24.63 0.86 6.05
CA ARG A 38 -24.44 0.76 4.59
C ARG A 38 -23.41 1.77 4.07
N ASP A 39 -23.49 3.01 4.55
CA ASP A 39 -22.58 4.09 4.16
C ASP A 39 -21.14 3.78 4.63
N ARG A 40 -20.99 3.17 5.82
CA ARG A 40 -19.69 2.70 6.32
C ARG A 40 -19.06 1.63 5.41
N ILE A 41 -19.85 0.66 4.96
CA ILE A 41 -19.38 -0.41 4.09
C ILE A 41 -18.93 0.16 2.74
N VAL A 42 -19.74 1.01 2.11
CA VAL A 42 -19.40 1.62 0.82
C VAL A 42 -18.14 2.48 0.94
N ALA A 43 -18.02 3.29 1.99
CA ALA A 43 -16.82 4.11 2.23
C ALA A 43 -15.57 3.25 2.44
N THR A 44 -15.69 2.11 3.14
CA THR A 44 -14.58 1.17 3.35
C THR A 44 -14.18 0.49 2.04
N VAL A 45 -15.14 0.04 1.23
CA VAL A 45 -14.84 -0.56 -0.09
C VAL A 45 -14.15 0.45 -1.00
N LEU A 46 -14.63 1.70 -1.03
CA LEU A 46 -14.02 2.77 -1.82
C LEU A 46 -12.60 3.09 -1.33
N SER A 47 -12.35 3.05 -0.01
CA SER A 47 -11.00 3.27 0.51
C SER A 47 -10.05 2.12 0.21
N ILE A 48 -10.53 0.87 0.13
CA ILE A 48 -9.73 -0.27 -0.36
C ILE A 48 -9.36 -0.05 -1.82
N TYR A 49 -10.27 0.45 -2.66
CA TYR A 49 -9.98 0.78 -4.06
C TYR A 49 -8.85 1.81 -4.17
N ILE A 50 -8.87 2.86 -3.34
CA ILE A 50 -7.80 3.87 -3.30
C ILE A 50 -6.49 3.25 -2.81
N LEU A 51 -6.51 2.42 -1.77
CA LEU A 51 -5.33 1.72 -1.28
C LEU A 51 -4.71 0.85 -2.38
N ALA A 52 -5.53 0.09 -3.10
CA ALA A 52 -5.09 -0.74 -4.22
C ALA A 52 -4.48 0.11 -5.35
N ALA A 53 -5.07 1.27 -5.67
CA ALA A 53 -4.52 2.19 -6.66
C ALA A 53 -3.13 2.70 -6.25
N PHE A 54 -2.93 3.06 -4.97
CA PHE A 54 -1.61 3.47 -4.46
C PHE A 54 -0.59 2.33 -4.48
N VAL A 55 -1.00 1.10 -4.14
CA VAL A 55 -0.13 -0.08 -4.26
C VAL A 55 0.28 -0.27 -5.70
N LEU A 56 -0.67 -0.32 -6.65
CA LEU A 56 -0.37 -0.51 -8.07
C LEU A 56 0.49 0.61 -8.64
N ALA A 57 0.21 1.87 -8.29
CA ALA A 57 1.03 3.00 -8.71
C ALA A 57 2.45 2.90 -8.16
N GLY A 58 2.60 2.61 -6.86
CA GLY A 58 3.91 2.45 -6.22
C GLY A 58 4.70 1.29 -6.81
N THR A 59 4.07 0.14 -7.02
CA THR A 59 4.71 -1.02 -7.67
C THR A 59 5.05 -0.71 -9.12
N GLY A 60 4.15 -0.05 -9.86
CA GLY A 60 4.39 0.35 -11.24
C GLY A 60 5.58 1.31 -11.39
N VAL A 61 5.67 2.32 -10.52
CA VAL A 61 6.82 3.24 -10.47
C VAL A 61 8.10 2.50 -10.08
N GLY A 62 8.04 1.61 -9.08
CA GLY A 62 9.19 0.81 -8.66
C GLY A 62 9.72 -0.11 -9.76
N LEU A 63 8.83 -0.80 -10.48
CA LEU A 63 9.18 -1.64 -11.62
C LEU A 63 9.72 -0.83 -12.80
N ALA A 64 9.11 0.31 -13.10
CA ALA A 64 9.59 1.20 -14.15
C ALA A 64 10.99 1.74 -13.84
N ALA A 65 11.26 2.07 -12.57
CA ALA A 65 12.60 2.47 -12.14
C ALA A 65 13.60 1.32 -12.29
N LEU A 66 13.25 0.11 -11.83
CA LEU A 66 14.11 -1.07 -11.99
C LEU A 66 14.44 -1.34 -13.46
N TRP A 67 13.44 -1.28 -14.34
CA TRP A 67 13.63 -1.47 -15.79
C TRP A 67 14.54 -0.39 -16.40
N TYR A 68 14.35 0.87 -16.03
CA TYR A 68 15.16 1.98 -16.52
C TYR A 68 16.63 1.90 -16.08
N PHE A 69 16.88 1.41 -14.86
CA PHE A 69 18.23 1.26 -14.32
C PHE A 69 18.88 -0.06 -14.71
N SER A 70 18.12 -1.13 -14.99
CA SER A 70 18.69 -2.39 -15.47
C SER A 70 19.36 -2.25 -16.84
N ASP A 71 18.84 -1.37 -17.70
CA ASP A 71 19.45 -1.07 -19.00
C ASP A 71 20.70 -0.17 -18.90
N ARG A 72 20.96 0.45 -17.74
CA ARG A 72 22.06 1.41 -17.55
C ARG A 72 23.16 0.92 -16.64
N VAL A 73 22.82 0.02 -15.75
CA VAL A 73 23.74 -0.64 -14.84
C VAL A 73 23.92 -2.04 -15.40
N GLU A 74 24.81 -2.18 -16.37
CA GLU A 74 25.36 -3.50 -16.73
C GLU A 74 26.00 -4.06 -15.45
N LEU A 75 25.30 -4.97 -14.77
CA LEU A 75 25.87 -5.80 -13.70
C LEU A 75 26.50 -7.05 -14.31
#